data_AF-A0A2N1J6L7-F1
#
_entry.id   AF-A0A2N1J6L7-F1
#
_cell.length_a   1.000
_cell.length_b   1.000
_cell.length_c   1.000
_cell.angle_alpha   90.00
_cell.angle_beta   90.00
_cell.angle_gamma   90.00
#
_symmetry.space_group_name_H-M   'P 1'
#
loop_
_entity.id
_entity.type
_entity.pdbx_description
1 polymer ?
#
loop_
_entity_poly.entity_id
_entity_poly.type
_entity_poly.pdbx_seq_one_letter_code
_entity_poly.pdbx_strand_id
1 'polypeptide(L)'
;MKKIRFILASFGGYLLTSLATITLTLGLPFENKAEATLFASMISFMIWLLIILYAFSNVQIKKLFFQLASVCITLFIINNLLMLES
;
A
#
# COMPACT_ATOMS: atom_id res chain seq x y z
N MET A 1 -15.92 -13.48 -11.72
CA MET A 1 -15.40 -12.12 -11.44
C MET A 1 -15.10 -11.84 -9.97
N LYS A 2 -15.92 -12.28 -8.99
CA LYS A 2 -15.67 -12.04 -7.55
C LYS A 2 -14.34 -12.61 -7.04
N LYS A 3 -13.93 -13.80 -7.50
CA LYS A 3 -12.64 -14.44 -7.15
C LYS A 3 -11.42 -13.59 -7.56
N ILE A 4 -11.44 -12.98 -8.75
CA ILE A 4 -10.34 -12.13 -9.23
C ILE A 4 -10.22 -10.85 -8.39
N ARG A 5 -11.36 -10.25 -8.02
CA ARG A 5 -11.37 -9.09 -7.10
C ARG A 5 -10.78 -9.45 -5.75
N PHE A 6 -11.11 -10.62 -5.22
CA PHE A 6 -10.53 -11.11 -3.97
C PHE A 6 -9.02 -11.26 -4.09
N ILE A 7 -8.52 -11.92 -5.15
CA ILE A 7 -7.07 -12.06 -5.38
C ILE A 7 -6.39 -10.70 -5.48
N LEU A 8 -6.96 -9.75 -6.24
CA LEU A 8 -6.40 -8.40 -6.38
C LEU A 8 -6.42 -7.62 -5.07
N ALA A 9 -7.51 -7.67 -4.31
CA ALA A 9 -7.63 -6.98 -3.03
C ALA A 9 -6.74 -7.59 -1.94
N SER A 10 -6.52 -8.92 -1.99
CA SER A 10 -5.61 -9.61 -1.08
C SER A 10 -4.15 -9.39 -1.47
N PHE A 11 -3.70 -9.90 -2.62
CA PHE A 11 -2.29 -9.83 -3.02
C PHE A 11 -1.88 -8.42 -3.43
N GLY A 12 -2.68 -7.75 -4.27
CA GLY A 12 -2.39 -6.39 -4.70
C GLY A 12 -2.53 -5.39 -3.55
N GLY A 13 -3.55 -5.58 -2.70
CA GLY A 13 -3.70 -4.79 -1.48
C GLY A 13 -2.52 -4.96 -0.52
N TYR A 14 -2.12 -6.22 -0.25
CA TYR A 14 -0.97 -6.52 0.60
C TYR A 14 0.34 -5.92 0.09
N LEU A 15 0.59 -5.99 -1.22
CA LEU A 15 1.78 -5.40 -1.83
C LEU A 15 1.78 -3.88 -1.65
N LEU A 16 0.66 -3.22 -1.96
CA LEU A 16 0.52 -1.77 -1.83
C LEU A 16 0.68 -1.34 -0.36
N THR A 17 0.02 -2.04 0.57
CA THR A 17 0.09 -1.69 1.99
C THR A 17 1.49 -1.90 2.55
N SER A 18 2.18 -2.96 2.13
CA SER A 18 3.58 -3.20 2.53
C SER A 18 4.50 -2.07 2.03
N LEU A 19 4.34 -1.65 0.77
CA LEU A 19 5.10 -0.53 0.21
C LEU A 19 4.79 0.78 0.93
N ALA A 20 3.52 1.05 1.22
CA ALA A 20 3.10 2.23 1.96
C ALA A 20 3.65 2.24 3.39
N THR A 21 3.68 1.09 4.08
CA THR A 21 4.31 0.94 5.39
C THR A 21 5.78 1.33 5.32
N ILE A 22 6.53 0.84 4.33
CA ILE A 22 7.94 1.21 4.15
C ILE A 22 8.07 2.72 3.93
N THR A 23 7.24 3.31 3.06
CA THR A 23 7.24 4.76 2.80
C THR A 23 7.03 5.56 4.08
N LEU A 24 6.06 5.17 4.90
CA LEU A 24 5.74 5.84 6.15
C LEU A 24 6.84 5.67 7.20
N THR A 25 7.41 4.47 7.32
CA THR A 25 8.52 4.19 8.25
C THR A 25 9.79 4.99 7.90
N LEU A 26 10.07 5.19 6.61
CA LEU A 26 11.23 5.93 6.15
C LEU A 26 10.99 7.45 6.13
N GLY A 27 9.81 7.89 5.68
CA GLY A 27 9.51 9.29 5.44
C GLY A 27 9.01 10.08 6.67
N LEU A 28 8.55 9.41 7.73
CA LEU A 28 8.13 10.10 8.95
C LEU A 28 9.34 10.42 9.85
N PRO A 29 9.41 11.64 10.42
CA PRO A 29 10.52 12.10 11.24
C PRO A 29 10.43 11.57 12.68
N PHE A 30 10.39 10.24 12.84
CA PHE A 30 10.49 9.60 14.15
C PHE A 30 11.95 9.38 14.51
N GLU A 31 12.31 9.75 15.74
CA GLU A 31 13.64 9.47 16.30
C GLU A 31 13.86 7.97 16.50
N ASN A 32 12.81 7.22 16.85
CA ASN A 32 12.84 5.78 17.05
C ASN A 32 12.16 5.02 15.89
N LYS A 33 12.93 4.18 15.21
CA LYS A 33 12.43 3.36 14.07
C LYS A 33 11.39 2.31 14.48
N ALA A 34 11.41 1.85 15.74
CA ALA A 34 10.41 0.91 16.23
C ALA A 34 9.02 1.56 16.31
N GLU A 35 8.95 2.79 16.81
CA GLU A 35 7.71 3.58 16.90
C GLU A 35 7.18 3.94 15.51
N ALA A 36 8.08 4.33 14.60
CA ALA A 36 7.74 4.60 13.20
C ALA A 36 7.07 3.39 12.54
N THR A 37 7.63 2.20 12.74
CA THR A 37 7.12 0.95 12.16
C THR A 37 5.77 0.56 12.75
N LEU A 38 5.58 0.73 14.06
CA LEU A 38 4.30 0.48 14.72
C LEU A 38 3.20 1.40 14.18
N PHE A 39 3.48 2.70 14.10
CA PHE A 39 2.53 3.68 13.55
C PHE A 39 2.21 3.40 12.08
N ALA A 40 3.23 3.16 11.26
CA ALA A 40 3.06 2.81 9.85
C ALA A 40 2.22 1.52 9.69
N SER A 41 2.41 0.53 10.56
CA SER A 41 1.63 -0.70 10.57
C SER A 41 0.16 -0.44 10.90
N MET A 42 -0.14 0.42 11.86
CA MET A 42 -1.55 0.81 12.16
C MET A 42 -2.22 1.48 10.95
N ILE A 43 -1.51 2.37 10.26
CA ILE A 43 -2.01 3.01 9.04
C ILE A 43 -2.21 1.98 7.92
N SER A 44 -1.31 1.00 7.80
CA SER A 44 -1.37 -0.01 6.76
C SER A 44 -2.66 -0.84 6.78
N PHE A 45 -3.21 -1.11 7.98
CA PHE A 45 -4.52 -1.75 8.12
C PHE A 45 -5.66 -0.88 7.57
N MET A 46 -5.62 0.43 7.82
CA MET A 46 -6.62 1.37 7.28
C MET A 46 -6.53 1.43 5.75
N ILE A 47 -5.32 1.51 5.20
CA ILE A 47 -5.08 1.48 3.75
C ILE A 47 -5.63 0.19 3.15
N TRP A 48 -5.36 -0.96 3.77
CA TRP A 48 -5.82 -2.24 3.26
C TRP A 48 -7.34 -2.34 3.26
N LEU A 49 -7.99 -1.90 4.35
CA LEU A 49 -9.44 -1.85 4.45
C LEU A 49 -10.06 -1.01 3.32
N LEU A 50 -9.50 0.18 3.05
CA LEU A 50 -9.96 1.04 1.96
C LEU A 50 -9.80 0.37 0.59
N ILE A 51 -8.70 -0.36 0.36
CA ILE A 51 -8.49 -1.12 -0.88
C ILE A 51 -9.54 -2.23 -1.03
N ILE A 52 -9.86 -2.95 0.04
CA ILE A 52 -10.91 -3.97 0.01
C ILE A 52 -12.25 -3.33 -0.33
N LEU A 53 -12.66 -2.28 0.39
CA LEU A 53 -13.92 -1.58 0.13
C LEU A 53 -14.00 -1.08 -1.32
N TYR A 54 -12.93 -0.47 -1.81
CA TYR A 54 -12.83 0.03 -3.18
C TYR A 54 -12.88 -1.09 -4.23
N ALA A 55 -12.20 -2.22 -3.98
CA ALA A 55 -12.22 -3.37 -4.88
C ALA A 55 -13.63 -3.98 -5.03
N PHE A 56 -14.49 -3.83 -4.02
CA PHE A 56 -15.86 -4.33 -4.02
C PHE A 56 -16.94 -3.26 -4.31
N SER A 57 -16.60 -1.97 -4.40
CA SER A 57 -17.55 -0.86 -4.66
C SER A 57 -17.98 -0.71 -6.14
N ASN A 58 -18.07 -1.81 -6.89
CA ASN A 58 -18.50 -1.87 -8.29
C ASN A 58 -17.51 -1.30 -9.35
N VAL A 59 -16.24 -1.10 -9.00
CA VAL A 59 -15.18 -0.63 -9.93
C VAL A 59 -14.88 -1.67 -11.02
N GLN A 60 -14.57 -1.27 -12.26
CA GLN A 60 -14.14 -2.22 -13.30
C GLN A 60 -12.82 -2.92 -12.94
N ILE A 61 -12.71 -4.24 -13.16
CA ILE A 61 -11.51 -5.03 -12.78
C ILE A 61 -10.24 -4.52 -13.47
N LYS A 62 -10.32 -4.15 -14.76
CA LYS A 62 -9.18 -3.59 -15.50
C LYS A 62 -8.68 -2.29 -14.87
N LYS A 63 -9.62 -1.39 -14.51
CA LYS A 63 -9.32 -0.11 -13.86
C LYS A 63 -8.68 -0.33 -12.49
N LEU A 64 -9.22 -1.26 -11.69
CA LEU A 64 -8.66 -1.64 -10.39
C LEU A 64 -7.21 -2.12 -10.51
N PHE A 65 -6.93 -3.00 -11.47
CA PHE A 65 -5.58 -3.52 -11.71
C PHE A 65 -4.60 -2.39 -12.10
N PHE A 66 -4.98 -1.54 -13.06
CA PHE A 66 -4.13 -0.42 -13.48
C PHE A 66 -3.87 0.57 -12.34
N GLN A 67 -4.88 0.88 -11.52
CA GLN A 67 -4.72 1.78 -10.38
C GLN A 67 -3.80 1.18 -9.32
N LEU A 68 -4.00 -0.08 -8.94
CA LEU A 68 -3.12 -0.77 -7.98
C LEU A 68 -1.68 -0.83 -8.49
N ALA A 69 -1.47 -1.23 -9.74
CA ALA A 69 -0.15 -1.29 -10.34
C ALA A 69 0.54 0.08 -10.37
N SER A 70 -0.20 1.13 -10.79
CA SER A 70 0.32 2.50 -10.82
C SER A 70 0.76 2.96 -9.42
N VAL A 71 -0.08 2.76 -8.40
CA VAL A 71 0.26 3.19 -7.03
C VAL A 71 1.44 2.39 -6.47
N CYS A 72 1.49 1.08 -6.69
CA CYS A 72 2.63 0.25 -6.27
C CYS A 72 3.94 0.72 -6.94
N ILE A 73 3.94 1.04 -8.23
CA ILE A 73 5.13 1.53 -8.93
C ILE A 73 5.58 2.87 -8.35
N THR A 74 4.65 3.81 -8.12
CA THR A 74 4.97 5.11 -7.52
C THR A 74 5.59 4.94 -6.12
N LEU A 75 4.97 4.11 -5.26
CA LEU A 75 5.50 3.86 -3.91
C LEU A 75 6.86 3.15 -3.96
N PHE A 76 7.06 2.22 -4.89
CA PHE A 76 8.35 1.55 -5.07
C PHE A 76 9.46 2.54 -5.45
N ILE A 77 9.18 3.48 -6.37
CA ILE A 77 10.15 4.52 -6.75
C ILE A 77 10.45 5.43 -5.54
N ILE A 78 9.42 5.88 -4.83
CA ILE A 78 9.59 6.73 -3.63
C ILE A 78 10.41 6.01 -2.57
N ASN A 79 10.14 4.74 -2.30
CA ASN A 79 10.89 3.96 -1.31
C ASN A 79 12.36 3.82 -1.67
N ASN A 80 12.69 3.63 -2.95
CA ASN A 80 14.09 3.58 -3.38
C ASN A 80 14.77 4.94 -3.22
N LEU A 81 14.08 6.05 -3.50
CA LEU A 81 14.62 7.39 -3.29
C LEU A 81 14.86 7.66 -1.80
N LEU A 82 13.89 7.36 -0.93
CA LEU A 82 14.01 7.53 0.51
C LEU A 82 15.11 6.66 1.12
N MET A 83 15.31 5.43 0.62
CA MET A 83 16.41 4.57 1.06
C MET A 83 17.79 5.08 0.65
N LEU A 84 17.90 5.86 -0.43
CA LEU A 84 19.17 6.50 -0.81
C LEU A 84 19.49 7.69 0.10
N GLU A 85 18.47 8.32 0.69
CA GLU A 85 18.60 9.49 1.57
C GLU A 85 18.78 9.11 3.06
N SER A 86 18.43 7.88 3.46
CA SER A 86 18.49 7.37 4.84
C SER A 86 19.83 6.75 5.21
#